data_AF-A0A7X8YXZ3-F1
#
_entry.id   AF-A0A7X8YXZ3-F1
#
_cell.length_a   1.000
_cell.length_b   1.000
_cell.length_c   1.000
_cell.angle_alpha   90.00
_cell.angle_beta   90.00
_cell.angle_gamma   90.00
#
_symmetry.space_group_name_H-M   'P 1'
#
loop_
_entity.id
_entity.type
_entity.pdbx_description
1 polymer ?
#
loop_
_entity_poly.entity_id
_entity_poly.type
_entity_poly.pdbx_seq_one_letter_code
_entity_poly.pdbx_strand_id
1 'polypeptide(L)'
;MRPLALTVVFAAALFVGCNQPAPGRLIACGDVEPSAAFEAGRQTLTMYGFDVQEADVSAGSITAVRAVDMPGERIIGKSPARQVAHMTVARSNGNTMLSLEVAIQRQGAAVRTALAATDSYSSVPNYTSAEMESLPAEQMESWQRTGRDHKLETDIIQDIRKRLQ
;
A
#
# COMPACT_ATOMS: atom_id res chain seq x y z
N MET A 1 23.68 -38.62 43.22
CA MET A 1 22.40 -38.31 42.53
C MET A 1 22.45 -36.84 42.15
N ARG A 2 22.49 -36.53 40.85
CA ARG A 2 22.68 -35.18 40.29
C ARG A 2 21.32 -34.46 40.14
N PRO A 3 21.21 -33.16 40.45
CA PRO A 3 20.07 -32.34 40.04
C PRO A 3 20.35 -31.70 38.68
N LEU A 4 19.37 -31.69 37.77
CA LEU A 4 19.41 -30.89 36.55
C LEU A 4 18.01 -30.31 36.31
N ALA A 5 17.84 -29.07 36.76
CA ALA A 5 16.78 -28.19 36.30
C ALA A 5 17.10 -27.78 34.85
N LEU A 6 16.21 -28.12 33.91
CA LEU A 6 16.32 -27.66 32.53
C LEU A 6 15.30 -26.54 32.31
N THR A 7 15.78 -25.32 32.48
CA THR A 7 15.14 -24.08 32.05
C THR A 7 15.19 -24.02 30.53
N VAL A 8 14.05 -24.14 29.84
CA VAL A 8 13.96 -23.79 28.42
C VAL A 8 13.41 -22.37 28.33
N VAL A 9 14.33 -21.47 28.03
CA VAL A 9 14.15 -20.04 27.86
C VAL A 9 13.32 -19.75 26.61
N PHE A 10 12.31 -18.91 26.80
CA PHE A 10 11.55 -18.19 25.78
C PHE A 10 12.48 -17.58 24.71
N ALA A 11 12.40 -18.06 23.48
CA ALA A 11 12.97 -17.37 22.32
C ALA A 11 11.83 -16.63 21.60
N ALA A 12 11.49 -15.45 22.11
CA ALA A 12 10.74 -14.46 21.36
C ALA A 12 11.62 -13.99 20.20
N ALA A 13 11.33 -14.47 18.99
CA ALA A 13 11.97 -13.99 17.77
C ALA A 13 11.57 -12.53 17.57
N LEU A 14 12.54 -11.64 17.84
CA LEU A 14 12.53 -10.24 17.47
C LEU A 14 12.46 -10.13 15.94
N PHE A 15 11.29 -9.80 15.40
CA PHE A 15 11.17 -9.34 14.03
C PHE A 15 11.74 -7.92 13.94
N VAL A 16 13.00 -7.87 13.54
CA VAL A 16 13.72 -6.66 13.11
C VAL A 16 13.01 -6.07 11.88
N GLY A 17 12.95 -4.74 11.85
CA GLY A 17 12.17 -3.92 10.93
C GLY A 17 12.18 -4.40 9.47
N CYS A 18 11.02 -4.82 9.01
CA CYS A 18 10.62 -4.69 7.62
C CYS A 18 9.44 -3.75 7.62
N ASN A 19 9.47 -2.79 6.70
CA ASN A 19 8.38 -1.91 6.32
C ASN A 19 7.20 -2.76 5.81
N GLN A 20 6.59 -3.55 6.68
CA GLN A 20 5.52 -4.47 6.34
C GLN A 20 4.33 -3.60 5.97
N PRO A 21 3.84 -3.65 4.71
CA PRO A 21 2.55 -3.05 4.40
C PRO A 21 1.56 -3.60 5.43
N ALA A 22 0.82 -2.69 6.06
CA ALA A 22 -0.14 -3.04 7.10
C ALA A 22 -0.99 -4.19 6.57
N PRO A 23 -1.18 -5.29 7.33
CA PRO A 23 -1.74 -6.50 6.76
C PRO A 23 -3.06 -6.17 6.06
N GLY A 24 -3.03 -6.41 4.75
CA GLY A 24 -4.20 -6.36 3.89
C GLY A 24 -5.30 -7.26 4.46
N ARG A 25 -6.50 -7.14 3.92
CA ARG A 25 -7.55 -8.09 4.26
C ARG A 25 -7.12 -9.48 3.76
N LEU A 26 -7.01 -10.42 4.69
CA LEU A 26 -6.53 -11.77 4.44
C LEU A 26 -7.70 -12.74 4.28
N ILE A 27 -7.64 -13.61 3.27
CA ILE A 27 -8.56 -14.72 3.09
C ILE A 27 -7.83 -16.02 2.80
N ALA A 28 -8.44 -17.14 3.20
CA ALA A 28 -8.05 -18.46 2.75
C ALA A 28 -8.80 -18.79 1.44
N CYS A 29 -8.05 -19.17 0.42
CA CYS A 29 -8.56 -19.63 -0.87
C CYS A 29 -8.76 -21.17 -0.89
N GLY A 30 -8.41 -21.87 0.19
CA GLY A 30 -8.48 -23.34 0.27
C GLY A 30 -7.33 -24.02 -0.48
N ASP A 31 -7.59 -25.19 -1.06
CA ASP A 31 -6.60 -25.98 -1.82
C ASP A 31 -6.50 -25.56 -3.30
N VAL A 32 -6.58 -24.26 -3.54
CA VAL A 32 -6.36 -23.67 -4.87
C VAL A 32 -4.86 -23.51 -5.10
N GLU A 33 -4.37 -23.78 -6.30
CA GLU A 33 -2.98 -23.50 -6.66
C GLU A 33 -2.66 -21.99 -6.51
N PRO A 34 -1.54 -21.60 -5.86
CA PRO A 34 -1.18 -20.18 -5.70
C PRO A 34 -1.16 -19.38 -7.00
N SER A 35 -0.73 -20.00 -8.10
CA SER A 35 -0.74 -19.38 -9.44
C SER A 35 -2.15 -19.07 -9.94
N ALA A 36 -3.13 -19.94 -9.67
CA ALA A 36 -4.52 -19.71 -10.03
C ALA A 36 -5.13 -18.57 -9.20
N ALA A 37 -4.85 -18.51 -7.90
CA ALA A 37 -5.26 -17.41 -7.04
C ALA A 37 -4.62 -16.07 -7.45
N PHE A 38 -3.35 -16.09 -7.87
CA PHE A 38 -2.63 -14.94 -8.38
C PHE A 38 -3.26 -14.40 -9.66
N GLU A 39 -3.52 -15.26 -10.66
CA GLU A 39 -4.15 -14.86 -11.91
C GLU A 39 -5.58 -14.35 -11.71
N ALA A 40 -6.37 -15.02 -10.86
CA ALA A 40 -7.71 -14.56 -10.51
C ALA A 40 -7.69 -13.17 -9.84
N GLY A 41 -6.71 -12.93 -8.96
CA GLY A 41 -6.47 -11.64 -8.34
C GLY A 41 -6.09 -10.56 -9.36
N ARG A 42 -5.15 -10.85 -10.26
CA ARG A 42 -4.73 -9.95 -11.35
C ARG A 42 -5.90 -9.53 -12.23
N GLN A 43 -6.67 -10.50 -12.72
CA GLN A 43 -7.85 -10.24 -13.56
C GLN A 43 -8.90 -9.41 -12.84
N THR A 44 -9.14 -9.70 -11.55
CA THR A 44 -10.13 -8.95 -10.76
C THR A 44 -9.66 -7.52 -10.54
N LEU A 45 -8.39 -7.27 -10.22
CA LEU A 45 -7.85 -5.92 -10.09
C LEU A 45 -8.04 -5.11 -11.39
N THR A 46 -7.75 -5.72 -12.55
CA THR A 46 -8.00 -5.08 -13.86
C THR A 46 -9.48 -4.79 -14.10
N MET A 47 -10.39 -5.69 -13.72
CA MET A 47 -11.84 -5.48 -13.83
C MET A 47 -12.32 -4.29 -13.00
N TYR A 48 -11.70 -4.06 -11.83
CA TYR A 48 -11.96 -2.88 -11.01
C TYR A 48 -11.26 -1.60 -11.53
N GLY A 49 -10.61 -1.66 -12.69
CA GLY A 49 -9.96 -0.50 -13.31
C GLY A 49 -8.60 -0.15 -12.71
N PHE A 50 -7.94 -1.08 -12.02
CA PHE A 50 -6.54 -0.90 -11.63
C PHE A 50 -5.61 -1.26 -12.78
N ASP A 51 -4.61 -0.41 -13.00
CA ASP A 51 -3.49 -0.65 -13.89
C ASP A 51 -2.37 -1.37 -13.14
N VAL A 52 -1.94 -2.52 -13.63
CA VAL A 52 -0.95 -3.36 -12.96
C VAL A 52 0.44 -2.83 -13.27
N GLN A 53 1.09 -2.26 -12.27
CA GLN A 53 2.44 -1.68 -12.41
C GLN A 53 3.51 -2.76 -12.21
N GLU A 54 3.27 -3.68 -11.28
CA GLU A 54 4.21 -4.74 -10.94
C GLU A 54 3.45 -6.03 -10.63
N ALA A 55 3.93 -7.14 -11.16
CA ALA A 55 3.40 -8.47 -10.90
C ALA A 55 4.56 -9.47 -10.84
N ASP A 56 4.95 -9.85 -9.62
CA ASP A 56 5.97 -10.86 -9.39
C ASP A 56 5.31 -12.19 -9.04
N VAL A 57 5.27 -13.09 -10.02
CA VAL A 57 4.69 -14.43 -9.87
C VAL A 57 5.51 -15.28 -8.88
N SER A 58 6.82 -15.05 -8.77
CA SER A 58 7.70 -15.81 -7.89
C SER A 58 7.55 -15.41 -6.43
N ALA A 59 7.42 -14.10 -6.16
CA ALA A 59 7.11 -13.58 -4.84
C ALA A 59 5.61 -13.66 -4.50
N GLY A 60 4.75 -13.93 -5.49
CA GLY A 60 3.30 -13.97 -5.36
C GLY A 60 2.70 -12.59 -5.10
N SER A 61 3.33 -11.50 -5.53
CA SER A 61 2.91 -10.12 -5.24
C SER A 61 2.42 -9.37 -6.49
N ILE A 62 1.40 -8.53 -6.31
CA ILE A 62 0.91 -7.61 -7.34
C ILE A 62 0.77 -6.21 -6.73
N THR A 63 1.30 -5.22 -7.42
CA THR A 63 1.03 -3.80 -7.15
C THR A 63 0.29 -3.21 -8.35
N ALA A 64 -0.89 -2.64 -8.09
CA ALA A 64 -1.72 -2.03 -9.12
C ALA A 64 -2.24 -0.67 -8.66
N VAL A 65 -2.42 0.27 -9.59
CA VAL A 65 -2.77 1.67 -9.30
C VAL A 65 -4.00 2.08 -10.07
N ARG A 66 -4.88 2.85 -9.43
CA ARG A 66 -6.08 3.43 -10.05
C ARG A 66 -6.20 4.89 -9.67
N ALA A 67 -6.30 5.78 -10.66
CA ALA A 67 -6.64 7.19 -10.40
C ALA A 67 -8.08 7.30 -9.89
N VAL A 68 -8.32 8.14 -8.89
CA VAL A 68 -9.67 8.34 -8.33
C VAL A 68 -9.95 9.82 -8.09
N ASP A 69 -11.18 10.24 -8.41
CA ASP A 69 -11.69 11.54 -7.99
C ASP A 69 -12.29 11.40 -6.59
N MET A 70 -11.81 12.18 -5.61
CA MET A 70 -12.36 12.17 -4.25
C MET A 70 -13.31 13.35 -3.99
N PRO A 71 -14.60 13.11 -3.68
CA PRO A 71 -15.54 14.17 -3.34
C PRO A 71 -15.20 14.79 -1.98
N GLY A 72 -15.17 16.13 -1.91
CA GLY A 72 -14.77 16.89 -0.72
C GLY A 72 -13.84 18.07 -1.00
N GLU A 73 -13.44 18.27 -2.26
CA GLU A 73 -12.64 19.42 -2.71
C GLU A 73 -13.48 20.71 -2.76
N ARG A 74 -13.86 21.24 -1.59
CA ARG A 74 -14.26 22.64 -1.47
C ARG A 74 -13.03 23.46 -1.11
N ILE A 75 -12.65 24.31 -2.07
CA ILE A 75 -11.87 25.54 -1.89
C ILE A 75 -10.35 25.27 -1.88
N ILE A 76 -9.70 25.59 -3.01
CA ILE A 76 -8.24 25.62 -3.27
C ILE A 76 -7.63 24.25 -3.66
N GLY A 77 -7.34 24.08 -4.96
CA GLY A 77 -6.40 23.11 -5.53
C GLY A 77 -6.82 21.63 -5.50
N LYS A 78 -7.20 21.07 -6.65
CA LYS A 78 -7.41 19.63 -6.81
C LYS A 78 -6.06 18.91 -6.74
N SER A 79 -5.76 18.24 -5.63
CA SER A 79 -4.56 17.40 -5.55
C SER A 79 -4.94 16.02 -6.08
N PRO A 80 -4.26 15.49 -7.12
CA PRO A 80 -4.54 14.17 -7.66
C PRO A 80 -4.57 13.11 -6.55
N ALA A 81 -5.59 12.26 -6.58
CA ALA A 81 -5.74 11.13 -5.70
C ALA A 81 -5.65 9.82 -6.49
N ARG A 82 -5.03 8.82 -5.88
CA ARG A 82 -4.94 7.47 -6.44
C ARG A 82 -5.17 6.44 -5.36
N GLN A 83 -5.61 5.27 -5.78
CA GLN A 83 -5.66 4.07 -4.97
C GLN A 83 -4.56 3.13 -5.43
N VAL A 84 -3.84 2.56 -4.48
CA VAL A 84 -2.78 1.57 -4.73
C VAL A 84 -3.21 0.27 -4.08
N ALA A 85 -3.45 -0.74 -4.91
CA ALA A 85 -3.74 -2.09 -4.49
C ALA A 85 -2.43 -2.88 -4.36
N HIS A 86 -2.17 -3.41 -3.18
CA HIS A 86 -1.10 -4.38 -2.93
C HIS A 86 -1.72 -5.72 -2.61
N MET A 87 -1.49 -6.70 -3.46
CA MET A 87 -1.95 -8.07 -3.29
C MET A 87 -0.77 -9.00 -3.07
N THR A 88 -0.94 -10.00 -2.21
CA THR A 88 0.04 -11.06 -1.99
C THR A 88 -0.65 -12.40 -1.88
N VAL A 89 -0.10 -13.41 -2.53
CA VAL A 89 -0.56 -14.79 -2.49
C VAL A 89 0.56 -15.66 -1.96
N ALA A 90 0.29 -16.43 -0.91
CA ALA A 90 1.28 -17.30 -0.30
C ALA A 90 0.63 -18.61 0.18
N ARG A 91 1.39 -19.70 0.18
CA ARG A 91 0.96 -20.96 0.80
C ARG A 91 1.26 -20.90 2.30
N SER A 92 0.29 -21.19 3.13
CA SER A 92 0.43 -21.25 4.59
C SER A 92 -0.43 -22.39 5.14
N ASN A 93 0.17 -23.26 5.96
CA ASN A 93 -0.49 -24.42 6.57
C ASN A 93 -1.27 -25.29 5.57
N GLY A 94 -0.70 -25.52 4.39
CA GLY A 94 -1.32 -26.32 3.33
C GLY A 94 -2.43 -25.62 2.54
N ASN A 95 -2.82 -24.40 2.91
CA ASN A 95 -3.81 -23.59 2.21
C ASN A 95 -3.15 -22.45 1.43
N THR A 96 -3.76 -22.06 0.33
CA THR A 96 -3.41 -20.81 -0.35
C THR A 96 -4.10 -19.64 0.35
N MET A 97 -3.30 -18.65 0.75
CA MET A 97 -3.74 -17.44 1.43
C MET A 97 -3.56 -16.24 0.48
N LEU A 98 -4.54 -15.37 0.43
CA LEU A 98 -4.51 -14.13 -0.35
C LEU A 98 -4.76 -12.94 0.57
N SER A 99 -3.84 -11.98 0.52
CA SER A 99 -3.93 -10.69 1.20
C SER A 99 -4.13 -9.59 0.16
N LEU A 100 -5.04 -8.65 0.42
CA LEU A 100 -5.22 -7.45 -0.40
C LEU A 100 -5.35 -6.21 0.47
N GLU A 101 -4.55 -5.20 0.17
CA GLU A 101 -4.65 -3.86 0.73
C GLU A 101 -4.94 -2.86 -0.38
N VAL A 102 -5.88 -1.94 -0.19
CA VAL A 102 -6.10 -0.79 -1.06
C VAL A 102 -5.80 0.48 -0.28
N ALA A 103 -4.59 1.00 -0.45
CA ALA A 103 -4.17 2.27 0.12
C ALA A 103 -4.70 3.44 -0.71
N ILE A 104 -5.22 4.47 -0.04
CA ILE A 104 -5.56 5.74 -0.68
C ILE A 104 -4.37 6.66 -0.53
N GLN A 105 -3.85 7.15 -1.66
CA GLN A 105 -2.72 8.08 -1.71
C GLN A 105 -3.15 9.40 -2.35
N ARG A 106 -2.59 10.50 -1.85
CA ARG A 106 -2.70 11.82 -2.45
C ARG A 106 -1.33 12.35 -2.78
N GLN A 107 -1.23 13.11 -3.86
CA GLN A 107 -0.01 13.84 -4.16
C GLN A 107 0.14 14.93 -3.11
N GLY A 108 1.11 14.76 -2.21
CA GLY A 108 1.42 15.73 -1.18
C GLY A 108 1.98 16.97 -1.85
N ALA A 109 1.28 18.09 -1.74
CA ALA A 109 1.84 19.38 -2.09
C ALA A 109 2.93 19.73 -1.06
N ALA A 110 4.17 19.29 -1.28
CA ALA A 110 5.34 19.92 -0.65
C ALA A 110 5.36 21.45 -0.91
N VAL A 111 4.60 21.92 -1.91
CA VAL A 111 4.38 23.33 -2.25
C VAL A 111 3.57 24.10 -1.19
N ARG A 112 2.68 23.48 -0.40
CA ARG A 112 1.82 24.24 0.55
C ARG A 112 2.51 24.62 1.84
N THR A 113 3.44 23.82 2.34
CA THR A 113 4.13 24.14 3.60
C THR A 113 5.04 25.36 3.45
N ALA A 114 5.54 25.63 2.24
CA ALA A 114 6.32 26.83 1.94
C ALA A 114 5.46 28.10 1.84
N LEU A 115 4.21 27.99 1.34
CA LEU A 115 3.31 29.15 1.17
C LEU A 115 2.56 29.53 2.46
N ALA A 116 2.24 28.58 3.33
CA ALA A 116 1.60 28.85 4.62
C ALA A 116 2.59 29.41 5.67
N ALA A 117 3.89 29.23 5.47
CA ALA A 117 4.93 29.80 6.32
C ALA A 117 5.25 31.28 6.00
N THR A 118 4.70 31.85 4.91
CA THR A 118 5.03 33.21 4.47
C THR A 118 4.30 34.31 5.25
N ASP A 119 3.33 33.96 6.11
CA ASP A 119 2.61 34.92 6.97
C ASP A 119 3.18 35.06 8.40
N SER A 120 4.30 34.40 8.72
CA SER A 120 4.94 34.53 10.04
C SER A 120 6.29 35.26 9.94
N TYR A 121 6.28 36.50 10.41
CA TYR A 121 7.43 37.40 10.58
C TYR A 121 8.66 36.72 11.23
N SER A 122 9.79 36.68 10.50
CA SER A 122 11.16 37.10 10.94
C SER A 122 12.33 36.25 10.40
N SER A 123 13.26 36.97 9.75
CA SER A 123 14.70 36.69 9.51
C SER A 123 15.16 35.35 8.90
N VAL A 124 15.28 35.32 7.55
CA VAL A 124 16.35 34.76 6.66
C VAL A 124 16.91 33.35 7.01
N PRO A 125 16.89 32.35 6.09
CA PRO A 125 17.40 32.46 4.70
C PRO A 125 16.36 32.35 3.59
N ASN A 126 16.48 33.28 2.63
CA ASN A 126 15.82 33.27 1.34
C ASN A 126 16.24 32.01 0.56
N TYR A 127 15.39 31.00 0.50
CA TYR A 127 15.35 30.16 -0.68
C TYR A 127 14.65 30.98 -1.75
N THR A 128 15.44 31.47 -2.71
CA THR A 128 14.87 32.21 -3.84
C THR A 128 14.09 31.23 -4.71
N SER A 129 12.97 31.67 -5.31
CA SER A 129 12.08 30.82 -6.11
C SER A 129 12.82 30.01 -7.20
N ALA A 130 13.99 30.48 -7.64
CA ALA A 130 14.86 29.83 -8.61
C ALA A 130 15.58 28.56 -8.07
N GLU A 131 15.79 28.42 -6.76
CA GLU A 131 16.42 27.23 -6.17
C GLU A 131 15.42 26.08 -6.01
N MET A 132 14.14 26.40 -5.77
CA MET A 132 13.02 25.45 -5.78
C MET A 132 12.74 24.88 -7.17
N GLU A 133 13.08 25.62 -8.23
CA GLU A 133 12.92 25.22 -9.63
C GLU A 133 13.99 24.23 -10.10
N SER A 134 15.04 23.99 -9.29
CA SER A 134 16.15 23.08 -9.61
C SER A 134 15.99 21.66 -9.05
N LEU A 135 14.95 21.39 -8.26
CA LEU A 135 14.66 20.03 -7.84
C LEU A 135 14.10 19.27 -9.03
N PRO A 136 14.69 18.12 -9.43
CA PRO A 136 14.18 17.33 -10.54
C PRO A 136 12.70 17.00 -10.25
N ALA A 137 11.83 17.16 -11.26
CA ALA A 137 10.37 17.05 -11.12
C ALA A 137 9.92 15.75 -10.42
N GLU A 138 10.72 14.69 -10.52
CA GLU A 138 10.52 13.39 -9.86
C GLU A 138 10.57 13.45 -8.31
N GLN A 139 11.25 14.43 -7.72
CA GLN A 139 11.33 14.60 -6.25
C GLN A 139 10.21 15.46 -5.67
N MET A 140 9.47 16.22 -6.47
CA MET A 140 8.37 17.08 -6.01
C MET A 140 7.02 16.34 -5.87
N GLU A 141 6.95 15.06 -6.26
CA GLU A 141 5.73 14.24 -6.26
C GLU A 141 5.72 13.18 -5.14
N SER A 142 5.84 13.59 -3.88
CA SER A 142 5.69 12.64 -2.78
C SER A 142 4.21 12.20 -2.66
N TRP A 143 3.92 10.95 -3.02
CA TRP A 143 2.61 10.36 -2.80
C TRP A 143 2.48 9.94 -1.34
N GLN A 144 1.56 10.58 -0.63
CA GLN A 144 1.33 10.33 0.79
C GLN A 144 0.09 9.46 0.96
N ARG A 145 0.21 8.40 1.75
CA ARG A 145 -0.93 7.57 2.15
C ARG A 145 -1.83 8.37 3.08
N THR A 146 -3.05 8.65 2.64
CA THR A 146 -4.05 9.38 3.43
C THR A 146 -5.10 8.47 4.04
N GLY A 147 -5.23 7.23 3.57
CA GLY A 147 -6.24 6.30 4.07
C GLY A 147 -6.15 4.90 3.48
N ARG A 148 -7.21 4.12 3.71
CA ARG A 148 -7.38 2.74 3.24
C ARG A 148 -8.84 2.50 2.87
N ASP A 149 -9.09 1.82 1.75
CA ASP A 149 -10.45 1.53 1.26
C ASP A 149 -10.87 0.10 1.62
N HIS A 150 -11.31 -0.08 2.86
CA HIS A 150 -11.73 -1.39 3.38
C HIS A 150 -12.95 -1.99 2.66
N LYS A 151 -13.84 -1.13 2.15
CA LYS A 151 -15.01 -1.59 1.42
C LYS A 151 -14.57 -2.20 0.09
N LEU A 152 -13.75 -1.47 -0.67
CA LEU A 152 -13.24 -1.96 -1.94
C LEU A 152 -12.39 -3.22 -1.79
N GLU A 153 -11.56 -3.30 -0.74
CA GLU A 153 -10.83 -4.53 -0.41
C GLU A 153 -11.76 -5.72 -0.25
N THR A 154 -12.89 -5.52 0.43
CA THR A 154 -13.89 -6.57 0.67
C THR A 154 -14.54 -7.01 -0.63
N ASP A 155 -14.94 -6.04 -1.46
CA ASP A 155 -15.62 -6.29 -2.72
C ASP A 155 -14.70 -7.07 -3.68
N ILE A 156 -13.45 -6.61 -3.86
CA ILE A 156 -12.45 -7.28 -4.70
C ILE A 156 -12.19 -8.71 -4.20
N ILE A 157 -11.98 -8.89 -2.90
CA ILE A 157 -11.73 -10.22 -2.31
C ILE A 157 -12.92 -11.17 -2.51
N GLN A 158 -14.15 -10.69 -2.36
CA GLN A 158 -15.33 -11.51 -2.57
C GLN A 158 -15.44 -11.95 -4.03
N ASP A 159 -15.11 -11.07 -4.98
CA ASP A 159 -15.15 -11.40 -6.40
C ASP A 159 -14.01 -12.34 -6.82
N ILE A 160 -12.81 -12.19 -6.24
CA ILE A 160 -11.74 -13.19 -6.39
C ILE A 160 -12.22 -14.55 -5.86
N ARG A 161 -12.83 -14.58 -4.68
CA ARG A 161 -13.32 -15.83 -4.09
C ARG A 161 -14.38 -16.51 -4.95
N LYS A 162 -15.33 -15.75 -5.51
CA LYS A 162 -16.36 -16.30 -6.41
C LYS A 162 -15.76 -16.90 -7.68
N ARG A 163 -14.62 -16.38 -8.16
CA ARG A 163 -13.93 -16.90 -9.35
C ARG A 163 -13.14 -18.18 -9.10
N LEU A 164 -12.77 -18.43 -7.85
CA LEU A 164 -11.97 -19.60 -7.44
C LEU A 164 -12.83 -20.79 -6.98
N GLN A 165 -14.15 -20.62 -6.90
CA GLN A 165 -15.13 -21.65 -6.57
C GLN A 165 -15.80 -22.16 -7.85
#